data_AF-A0A652KKK3-F1
#
_entry.id   AF-A0A652KKK3-F1
#
_cell.length_a   1.000
_cell.length_b   1.000
_cell.length_c   1.000
_cell.angle_alpha   90.00
_cell.angle_beta   90.00
_cell.angle_gamma   90.00
#
_symmetry.space_group_name_H-M   'P 1'
#
loop_
_entity.id
_entity.type
_entity.pdbx_description
1 polymer ?
#
loop_
_entity_poly.entity_id
_entity_poly.type
_entity_poly.pdbx_seq_one_letter_code
_entity_poly.pdbx_strand_id
1 'polypeptide(L)'
;MEERRAAGISRTLLPALLALVAVLGPTACRLSPGSAQGTPAGGSPGSAAPSGYGVEFLGPKDCSSRGAGFREVSCRSEKAVAKVLARHTGAPSDGPACPPPTDFVLHISPGGPTTADGGPATPRGYACMRNLESPHPGDPGRGGGPLTVVGDCVQGFREGEVKETACDGSGERPPEFVIVSAVARRALCPGNTDLYVRLGGDEPVGCARRM
;
A
#
# COMPACT_ATOMS: atom_id res chain seq x y z
N MET A 1 -33.74 5.41 -49.52
CA MET A 1 -32.50 5.15 -50.27
C MET A 1 -31.44 4.79 -49.22
N GLU A 2 -31.36 3.57 -48.69
CA GLU A 2 -31.66 2.25 -49.30
C GLU A 2 -30.77 2.09 -50.56
N GLU A 3 -29.70 1.30 -50.57
CA GLU A 3 -29.57 -0.15 -50.86
C GLU A 3 -28.06 -0.56 -50.66
N ARG A 4 -27.57 -1.77 -50.33
CA ARG A 4 -28.12 -3.05 -49.84
C ARG A 4 -27.09 -3.84 -48.96
N ARG A 5 -27.63 -4.85 -48.28
CA ARG A 5 -27.08 -6.11 -47.69
C ARG A 5 -26.04 -6.84 -48.60
N ALA A 6 -25.21 -7.80 -48.15
CA ALA A 6 -25.62 -9.07 -47.50
C ALA A 6 -24.46 -10.01 -47.04
N ALA A 7 -24.80 -10.93 -46.10
CA ALA A 7 -24.29 -12.30 -45.86
C ALA A 7 -22.77 -12.61 -45.71
N GLY A 8 -22.33 -13.57 -44.88
CA GLY A 8 -23.03 -14.46 -43.94
C GLY A 8 -22.21 -15.74 -43.61
N ILE A 9 -22.75 -16.62 -42.75
CA ILE A 9 -22.33 -18.04 -42.49
C ILE A 9 -20.99 -18.17 -41.70
N SER A 10 -20.83 -18.76 -40.50
CA SER A 10 -21.51 -19.78 -39.64
C SER A 10 -20.91 -21.21 -39.70
N ARG A 11 -20.94 -21.90 -38.53
CA ARG A 11 -20.70 -23.34 -38.23
C ARG A 11 -19.24 -23.78 -37.88
N THR A 12 -18.91 -24.04 -36.60
CA THR A 12 -19.02 -25.29 -35.76
C THR A 12 -17.67 -26.03 -35.65
N LEU A 13 -17.35 -26.97 -34.73
CA LEU A 13 -18.09 -27.87 -33.81
C LEU A 13 -17.47 -27.93 -32.38
N LEU A 14 -18.05 -28.74 -31.48
CA LEU A 14 -17.46 -29.26 -30.22
C LEU A 14 -16.55 -30.49 -30.48
N PRO A 15 -15.82 -31.01 -29.47
CA PRO A 15 -16.41 -32.11 -28.68
C PRO A 15 -16.29 -31.92 -27.15
N ALA A 16 -17.37 -32.25 -26.44
CA ALA A 16 -17.32 -32.60 -25.03
C ALA A 16 -16.97 -34.10 -24.89
N LEU A 17 -16.33 -34.49 -23.78
CA LEU A 17 -16.27 -35.89 -23.36
C LEU A 17 -16.71 -36.03 -21.90
N LEU A 18 -17.40 -37.13 -21.62
CA LEU A 18 -18.10 -37.42 -20.36
C LEU A 18 -17.47 -38.62 -19.63
N ALA A 19 -17.91 -38.79 -18.37
CA ALA A 19 -17.74 -39.99 -17.53
C ALA A 19 -16.34 -40.21 -16.90
N LEU A 20 -16.19 -40.93 -15.77
CA LEU A 20 -17.17 -41.76 -15.04
C LEU A 20 -16.96 -41.68 -13.50
N VAL A 21 -18.01 -41.98 -12.74
CA VAL A 21 -18.03 -42.04 -11.26
C VAL A 21 -17.34 -43.30 -10.73
N ALA A 22 -16.63 -43.19 -9.60
CA ALA A 22 -16.34 -44.31 -8.72
C ALA A 22 -16.53 -43.91 -7.24
N VAL A 23 -17.51 -44.52 -6.58
CA VAL A 23 -17.78 -44.37 -5.13
C VAL A 23 -17.35 -45.65 -4.43
N LEU A 24 -16.53 -45.54 -3.38
CA LEU A 24 -16.28 -46.64 -2.43
C LEU A 24 -15.80 -46.12 -1.06
N GLY A 25 -16.69 -46.25 -0.07
CA GLY A 25 -16.40 -46.71 1.31
C GLY A 25 -15.52 -45.86 2.25
N PRO A 26 -16.01 -45.50 3.46
CA PRO A 26 -15.15 -45.00 4.54
C PRO A 26 -14.45 -46.16 5.27
N THR A 27 -13.13 -46.17 5.32
CA THR A 27 -12.36 -47.09 6.18
C THR A 27 -12.36 -46.63 7.63
N ALA A 28 -13.30 -47.16 8.41
CA ALA A 28 -13.32 -47.01 9.85
C ALA A 28 -12.25 -47.89 10.52
N CYS A 29 -11.23 -47.28 11.11
CA CYS A 29 -10.29 -47.96 12.00
C CYS A 29 -10.64 -47.71 13.48
N ARG A 30 -11.31 -48.69 14.08
CA ARG A 30 -11.38 -48.97 15.54
C ARG A 30 -11.24 -50.50 15.67
N LEU A 31 -10.73 -51.12 16.73
CA LEU A 31 -10.22 -50.71 18.06
C LEU A 31 -8.76 -51.24 18.21
N SER A 32 -7.98 -51.00 19.28
CA SER A 32 -8.11 -51.67 20.59
C SER A 32 -7.08 -51.15 21.62
N PRO A 33 -7.30 -51.41 22.94
CA PRO A 33 -6.75 -50.57 24.00
C PRO A 33 -5.38 -51.02 24.53
N GLY A 34 -4.61 -50.04 25.03
CA GLY A 34 -3.45 -50.25 25.89
C GLY A 34 -3.36 -49.11 26.90
N SER A 35 -3.73 -49.37 28.16
CA SER A 35 -3.66 -48.37 29.23
C SER A 35 -2.30 -48.39 29.93
N ALA A 36 -1.78 -47.20 30.23
CA ALA A 36 -0.93 -46.81 31.36
C ALA A 36 0.48 -46.26 31.05
N GLN A 37 0.69 -45.04 31.56
CA GLN A 37 1.92 -44.42 32.08
C GLN A 37 3.11 -44.13 31.14
N GLY A 38 3.38 -42.83 30.94
CA GLY A 38 4.68 -42.36 30.43
C GLY A 38 4.73 -40.91 29.93
N THR A 39 4.84 -39.94 30.85
CA THR A 39 5.46 -38.60 30.63
C THR A 39 4.76 -37.57 29.70
N PRO A 40 4.50 -36.33 30.17
CA PRO A 40 4.02 -35.24 29.31
C PRO A 40 5.18 -34.43 28.70
N ALA A 41 5.48 -34.65 27.42
CA ALA A 41 6.44 -33.82 26.68
C ALA A 41 6.07 -33.78 25.18
N GLY A 42 5.23 -32.81 24.81
CA GLY A 42 4.71 -32.71 23.44
C GLY A 42 3.73 -31.57 23.25
N GLY A 43 3.86 -30.49 24.03
CA GLY A 43 3.19 -29.25 23.69
C GLY A 43 3.74 -28.78 22.35
N SER A 44 2.91 -28.75 21.32
CA SER A 44 3.18 -27.90 20.16
C SER A 44 3.59 -26.52 20.69
N PRO A 45 4.59 -25.84 20.10
CA PRO A 45 4.76 -24.42 20.35
C PRO A 45 3.47 -23.76 19.85
N GLY A 46 2.53 -23.55 20.77
CA GLY A 46 1.35 -22.75 20.51
C GLY A 46 1.90 -21.42 20.03
N SER A 47 1.51 -21.02 18.83
CA SER A 47 1.98 -19.78 18.22
C SER A 47 1.80 -18.68 19.24
N ALA A 48 2.92 -18.24 19.84
CA ALA A 48 2.90 -17.18 20.81
C ALA A 48 2.40 -15.96 20.05
N ALA A 49 1.12 -15.63 20.23
CA ALA A 49 0.54 -14.43 19.67
C ALA A 49 1.46 -13.29 20.09
N PRO A 50 2.04 -12.52 19.14
CA PRO A 50 3.07 -11.55 19.48
C PRO A 50 2.52 -10.63 20.57
N SER A 51 3.22 -10.64 21.72
CA SER A 51 2.77 -10.02 22.94
C SER A 51 2.72 -8.50 22.77
N GLY A 52 1.53 -7.96 22.54
CA GLY A 52 1.30 -6.53 22.43
C GLY A 52 1.82 -5.94 21.12
N TYR A 53 0.90 -5.77 20.17
CA TYR A 53 0.89 -4.56 19.35
C TYR A 53 0.95 -3.32 20.25
N GLY A 54 1.53 -2.22 19.76
CA GLY A 54 1.86 -1.07 20.59
C GLY A 54 0.68 -0.46 21.37
N VAL A 55 0.97 0.42 22.34
CA VAL A 55 -0.08 1.22 23.02
C VAL A 55 -0.90 2.08 22.05
N GLU A 56 -0.37 2.31 20.85
CA GLU A 56 -1.04 2.92 19.71
C GLU A 56 -1.01 1.93 18.52
N PHE A 57 -2.17 1.72 17.89
CA PHE A 57 -2.25 0.92 16.67
C PHE A 57 -1.47 1.58 15.52
N LEU A 58 -0.59 0.78 14.91
CA LEU A 58 0.39 1.20 13.90
C LEU A 58 1.23 2.40 14.38
N GLY A 59 1.87 2.23 15.54
CA GLY A 59 2.83 3.18 16.08
C GLY A 59 4.10 3.29 15.22
N PRO A 60 4.96 4.30 15.46
CA PRO A 60 6.19 4.49 14.70
C PRO A 60 7.10 3.25 14.76
N LYS A 61 7.53 2.78 13.58
CA LYS A 61 8.32 1.56 13.32
C LYS A 61 7.57 0.23 13.37
N ASP A 62 6.29 0.21 13.71
CA ASP A 62 5.47 -1.02 13.63
C ASP A 62 5.24 -1.42 12.16
N CYS A 63 4.88 -2.68 11.93
CA CYS A 63 4.66 -3.21 10.58
C CYS A 63 3.21 -3.65 10.36
N SER A 64 2.76 -3.54 9.11
CA SER A 64 1.41 -3.89 8.69
C SER A 64 1.39 -4.94 7.58
N SER A 65 0.31 -5.74 7.54
CA SER A 65 -0.03 -6.60 6.41
C SER A 65 -0.88 -5.88 5.35
N ARG A 66 -0.83 -6.36 4.10
CA ARG A 66 -1.71 -5.93 3.00
C ARG A 66 -3.07 -6.63 3.07
N GLY A 67 -4.11 -6.05 2.47
CA GLY A 67 -5.40 -6.70 2.23
C GLY A 67 -6.58 -5.74 2.30
N ALA A 68 -7.80 -6.28 2.37
CA ALA A 68 -9.03 -5.50 2.56
C ALA A 68 -9.10 -4.73 3.90
N GLY A 69 -8.19 -5.02 4.83
CA GLY A 69 -7.92 -4.20 6.01
C GLY A 69 -6.46 -4.37 6.43
N PHE A 70 -5.81 -3.26 6.75
CA PHE A 70 -4.47 -3.28 7.33
C PHE A 70 -4.53 -3.81 8.75
N ARG A 71 -3.60 -4.69 9.10
CA ARG A 71 -3.44 -5.25 10.44
C ARG A 71 -2.00 -5.06 10.87
N GLU A 72 -1.79 -4.66 12.11
CA GLU A 72 -0.46 -4.69 12.69
C GLU A 72 0.02 -6.15 12.79
N VAL A 73 1.29 -6.37 12.48
CA VAL A 73 1.98 -7.67 12.49
C VAL A 73 3.42 -7.45 12.91
N SER A 74 4.07 -8.49 13.47
CA SER A 74 5.51 -8.44 13.72
C SER A 74 6.27 -8.16 12.41
N CYS A 75 7.21 -7.21 12.43
CA CYS A 75 8.09 -6.91 11.29
C CYS A 75 8.97 -8.09 10.84
N ARG A 76 9.06 -9.17 11.62
CA ARG A 76 9.74 -10.43 11.24
C ARG A 76 8.80 -11.48 10.61
N SER A 77 7.51 -11.18 10.50
CA SER A 77 6.55 -12.06 9.85
C SER A 77 6.62 -11.93 8.34
N GLU A 78 6.52 -13.06 7.63
CA GLU A 78 6.24 -13.15 6.19
C GLU A 78 5.01 -12.32 5.73
N LYS A 79 4.13 -11.94 6.66
CA LYS A 79 2.92 -11.14 6.41
C LYS A 79 3.16 -9.63 6.48
N ALA A 80 4.33 -9.19 6.94
CA ALA A 80 4.68 -7.78 6.98
C ALA A 80 5.03 -7.29 5.56
N VAL A 81 4.34 -6.25 5.09
CA VAL A 81 4.58 -5.67 3.75
C VAL A 81 5.03 -4.21 3.79
N ALA A 82 4.77 -3.53 4.90
CA ALA A 82 5.05 -2.11 5.07
C ALA A 82 5.29 -1.80 6.55
N LYS A 83 6.05 -0.73 6.79
CA LYS A 83 6.46 -0.21 8.09
C LYS A 83 6.04 1.24 8.25
N VAL A 84 5.62 1.60 9.46
CA VAL A 84 5.28 2.98 9.81
C VAL A 84 6.56 3.82 9.95
N LEU A 85 6.67 4.89 9.17
CA LEU A 85 7.72 5.92 9.31
C LEU A 85 7.33 6.95 10.37
N ALA A 86 6.08 7.40 10.34
CA ALA A 86 5.51 8.38 11.25
C ALA A 86 4.02 8.10 11.46
N ARG A 87 3.50 8.50 12.62
CA ARG A 87 2.13 8.26 13.06
C ARG A 87 1.58 9.53 13.69
N HIS A 88 0.36 9.94 13.30
CA HIS A 88 -0.35 11.07 13.88
C HIS A 88 -1.75 10.64 14.31
N THR A 89 -2.08 10.83 15.59
CA THR A 89 -3.43 10.60 16.13
C THR A 89 -4.17 11.94 16.26
N GLY A 90 -5.35 12.04 15.66
CA GLY A 90 -6.12 13.28 15.59
C GLY A 90 -6.84 13.45 14.25
N ALA A 91 -7.21 14.69 13.91
CA ALA A 91 -7.65 15.00 12.56
C ALA A 91 -6.42 15.07 11.62
N PRO A 92 -6.51 14.59 10.37
CA PRO A 92 -5.39 14.66 9.43
C PRO A 92 -4.91 16.08 9.09
N SER A 93 -5.79 17.08 9.19
CA SER A 93 -5.50 18.50 8.98
C SER A 93 -4.50 19.09 9.99
N ASP A 94 -4.43 18.50 11.17
CA ASP A 94 -3.72 19.06 12.33
C ASP A 94 -2.37 18.36 12.55
N GLY A 95 -2.02 17.42 11.67
CA GLY A 95 -0.83 16.58 11.77
C GLY A 95 0.34 17.08 10.92
N PRO A 96 1.58 16.69 11.27
CA PRO A 96 2.76 17.02 10.49
C PRO A 96 2.76 16.31 9.13
N ALA A 97 3.32 16.95 8.10
CA ALA A 97 3.52 16.30 6.81
C ALA A 97 4.29 14.98 6.96
N CYS A 98 3.97 13.99 6.13
CA CYS A 98 4.70 12.73 6.14
C CYS A 98 6.18 12.92 5.77
N PRO A 99 7.09 12.08 6.27
CA PRO A 99 8.50 12.12 5.85
C PRO A 99 8.64 11.86 4.34
N PRO A 100 9.62 12.46 3.64
CA PRO A 100 9.84 12.28 2.21
C PRO A 100 9.76 10.83 1.67
N PRO A 101 10.42 9.81 2.27
CA PRO A 101 10.42 8.45 1.72
C PRO A 101 9.11 7.66 1.94
N THR A 102 7.99 8.33 2.21
CA THR A 102 6.68 7.69 2.43
C THR A 102 6.15 7.14 1.11
N ASP A 103 5.89 5.84 1.04
CA ASP A 103 5.34 5.17 -0.14
C ASP A 103 3.81 5.33 -0.27
N PHE A 104 3.10 5.42 0.87
CA PHE A 104 1.66 5.69 0.90
C PHE A 104 1.21 6.20 2.28
N VAL A 105 0.06 6.87 2.34
CA VAL A 105 -0.58 7.28 3.60
C VAL A 105 -1.76 6.37 3.90
N LEU A 106 -1.74 5.73 5.08
CA LEU A 106 -2.86 4.96 5.58
C LEU A 106 -3.69 5.82 6.52
N HIS A 107 -4.91 6.19 6.12
CA HIS A 107 -5.87 6.82 7.02
C HIS A 107 -6.51 5.79 7.95
N ILE A 108 -6.46 6.07 9.24
CA ILE A 108 -6.98 5.20 10.31
C ILE A 108 -8.27 5.83 10.81
N SER A 109 -9.40 5.23 10.43
CA SER A 109 -10.72 5.61 10.94
C SER A 109 -11.03 4.87 12.25
N PRO A 110 -11.81 5.47 13.17
CA PRO A 110 -12.30 4.75 14.34
C PRO A 110 -13.19 3.58 13.90
N GLY A 111 -12.89 2.37 14.38
CA GLY A 111 -13.57 1.15 13.97
C GLY A 111 -14.85 0.89 14.75
N GLY A 112 -16.01 1.17 14.14
CA GLY A 112 -17.32 0.75 14.64
C GLY A 112 -17.81 1.47 15.92
N PRO A 113 -19.00 1.09 16.42
CA PRO A 113 -19.49 1.61 17.69
C PRO A 113 -18.59 1.14 18.84
N THR A 114 -18.43 1.99 19.86
CA THR A 114 -17.83 1.62 21.15
C THR A 114 -18.48 0.33 21.65
N THR A 115 -17.69 -0.65 22.11
CA THR A 115 -18.23 -1.81 22.81
C THR A 115 -19.06 -1.33 24.01
N ALA A 116 -20.09 -2.10 24.39
CA ALA A 116 -20.95 -1.76 25.53
C ALA A 116 -20.15 -1.57 26.84
N ASP A 117 -18.95 -2.15 26.91
CA ASP A 117 -18.00 -2.08 28.02
C ASP A 117 -17.14 -0.80 28.04
N GLY A 118 -17.35 0.14 27.11
CA GLY A 118 -16.65 1.44 27.09
C GLY A 118 -15.15 1.34 26.75
N GLY A 119 -14.75 0.30 25.99
CA GLY A 119 -13.37 0.13 25.56
C GLY A 119 -12.83 1.33 24.77
N PRO A 120 -11.50 1.59 24.80
CA PRO A 120 -10.92 2.74 24.12
C PRO A 120 -11.22 2.69 22.61
N ALA A 121 -11.88 3.73 22.10
CA ALA A 121 -12.15 3.85 20.68
C ALA A 121 -10.84 3.79 19.87
N THR A 122 -10.84 3.06 18.75
CA THR A 122 -9.65 2.95 17.88
C THR A 122 -9.16 4.35 17.52
N PRO A 123 -7.88 4.69 17.76
CA PRO A 123 -7.38 6.05 17.55
C PRO A 123 -7.55 6.47 16.08
N ARG A 124 -8.28 7.58 15.85
CA ARG A 124 -8.36 8.21 14.52
C ARG A 124 -7.02 8.83 14.14
N GLY A 125 -6.68 8.86 12.86
CA GLY A 125 -5.49 9.56 12.38
C GLY A 125 -4.97 9.08 11.03
N TYR A 126 -3.66 9.11 10.87
CA TYR A 126 -2.97 8.49 9.73
C TYR A 126 -1.58 7.97 10.12
N ALA A 127 -1.11 7.00 9.34
CA ALA A 127 0.26 6.49 9.36
C ALA A 127 0.92 6.72 8.00
N CYS A 128 2.15 7.23 8.03
CA CYS A 128 3.01 7.39 6.86
C CYS A 128 3.76 6.08 6.67
N MET A 129 3.46 5.35 5.59
CA MET A 129 3.90 3.96 5.39
C MET A 129 5.04 3.88 4.36
N ARG A 130 6.01 3.01 4.62
CA ARG A 130 7.06 2.60 3.69
C ARG A 130 6.89 1.11 3.40
N ASN A 131 6.87 0.67 2.14
CA ASN A 131 6.90 -0.75 1.82
C ASN A 131 8.20 -1.38 2.36
N LEU A 132 8.17 -2.66 2.73
CA LEU A 132 9.39 -3.40 3.10
C LEU A 132 10.18 -3.88 1.87
N GLU A 133 9.51 -3.96 0.72
CA GLU A 133 10.06 -4.41 -0.55
C GLU A 133 9.67 -3.42 -1.67
N SER A 134 10.42 -3.44 -2.77
CA SER A 134 10.10 -2.67 -3.98
C SER A 134 8.72 -3.02 -4.56
N PRO A 135 8.04 -2.08 -5.24
CA PRO A 135 8.46 -0.71 -5.51
C PRO A 135 8.30 0.22 -4.29
N HIS A 136 9.08 1.29 -4.30
CA HIS A 136 9.01 2.39 -3.35
C HIS A 136 8.58 3.69 -4.06
N PRO A 137 7.28 3.95 -4.21
CA PRO A 137 6.79 5.18 -4.87
C PRO A 137 7.26 6.48 -4.22
N GLY A 138 7.65 6.47 -2.93
CA GLY A 138 8.18 7.63 -2.23
C GLY A 138 9.69 7.87 -2.39
N ASP A 139 10.40 7.04 -3.17
CA ASP A 139 11.79 7.31 -3.54
C ASP A 139 11.86 8.28 -4.73
N PRO A 140 12.82 9.24 -4.73
CA PRO A 140 12.94 10.23 -5.80
C PRO A 140 12.88 9.65 -7.21
N GLY A 141 11.91 10.14 -7.99
CA GLY A 141 11.70 9.79 -9.39
C GLY A 141 11.05 8.43 -9.63
N ARG A 142 10.56 7.74 -8.59
CA ARG A 142 9.88 6.45 -8.75
C ARG A 142 8.43 6.55 -9.22
N GLY A 143 7.75 7.67 -8.98
CA GLY A 143 6.37 7.87 -9.42
C GLY A 143 5.34 7.25 -8.48
N GLY A 144 4.35 8.05 -8.08
CA GLY A 144 3.14 7.58 -7.39
C GLY A 144 3.20 7.63 -5.87
N GLY A 145 4.16 8.39 -5.30
CA GLY A 145 4.19 8.69 -3.89
C GLY A 145 3.05 9.63 -3.47
N PRO A 146 2.79 9.79 -2.16
CA PRO A 146 1.87 10.78 -1.64
C PRO A 146 2.47 12.19 -1.53
N LEU A 147 3.79 12.33 -1.78
CA LEU A 147 4.55 13.56 -1.67
C LEU A 147 5.37 13.74 -2.94
N THR A 148 5.51 14.99 -3.39
CA THR A 148 6.48 15.36 -4.42
C THR A 148 7.71 15.97 -3.75
N VAL A 149 8.91 15.48 -4.11
CA VAL A 149 10.20 15.78 -3.48
C VAL A 149 11.27 16.12 -4.54
N VAL A 150 12.48 16.48 -4.09
CA VAL A 150 13.61 16.73 -4.99
C VAL A 150 14.06 15.41 -5.64
N GLY A 151 14.26 15.44 -6.95
CA GLY A 151 14.55 14.29 -7.80
C GLY A 151 13.32 13.67 -8.46
N ASP A 152 12.10 14.08 -8.08
CA ASP A 152 10.89 13.63 -8.75
C ASP A 152 10.71 14.27 -10.12
N CYS A 153 10.06 13.50 -11.00
CA CYS A 153 9.64 13.97 -12.30
C CYS A 153 8.14 14.27 -12.31
N VAL A 154 7.78 15.34 -13.03
CA VAL A 154 6.42 15.85 -13.10
C VAL A 154 6.04 16.16 -14.54
N GLN A 155 4.74 16.12 -14.82
CA GLN A 155 4.15 16.47 -16.11
C GLN A 155 2.91 17.36 -15.93
N GLY A 156 2.54 18.10 -16.98
CA GLY A 156 1.45 19.07 -16.94
C GLY A 156 0.08 18.40 -16.80
N PHE A 157 -0.59 18.59 -15.66
CA PHE A 157 -1.88 17.94 -15.40
C PHE A 157 -3.07 18.83 -15.76
N ARG A 158 -3.08 20.07 -15.28
CA ARG A 158 -4.06 21.12 -15.59
C ARG A 158 -3.41 22.50 -15.43
N GLU A 159 -4.10 23.58 -15.80
CA GLU A 159 -3.52 24.92 -15.77
C GLU A 159 -2.97 25.27 -14.38
N GLY A 160 -1.66 25.56 -14.31
CA GLY A 160 -0.96 25.88 -13.06
C GLY A 160 -0.66 24.70 -12.14
N GLU A 161 -0.98 23.45 -12.51
CA GLU A 161 -0.82 22.28 -11.64
C GLU A 161 -0.20 21.07 -12.35
N VAL A 162 0.76 20.44 -11.66
CA VAL A 162 1.47 19.25 -12.13
C VAL A 162 0.98 17.98 -11.44
N LYS A 163 1.27 16.83 -12.05
CA LYS A 163 1.14 15.50 -11.44
C LYS A 163 2.49 14.78 -11.58
N GLU A 164 2.90 14.12 -10.51
CA GLU A 164 4.10 13.27 -10.46
C GLU A 164 4.00 12.12 -11.48
N THR A 165 5.14 11.68 -12.02
CA THR A 165 5.25 10.50 -12.89
C THR A 165 6.64 9.87 -12.74
N ALA A 166 6.78 8.59 -13.05
CA ALA A 166 8.06 7.90 -12.97
C ALA A 166 9.07 8.51 -13.97
N CYS A 167 10.28 8.84 -13.49
CA CYS A 167 11.34 9.46 -14.31
C CYS A 167 11.85 8.57 -15.45
N ASP A 168 11.64 7.25 -15.35
CA ASP A 168 12.00 6.28 -16.40
C ASP A 168 10.98 6.23 -17.56
N GLY A 169 9.90 7.00 -17.50
CA GLY A 169 8.85 7.03 -18.51
C GLY A 169 7.86 5.87 -18.44
N SER A 170 7.91 5.03 -17.39
CA SER A 170 6.95 3.92 -17.19
C SER A 170 5.56 4.35 -16.73
N GLY A 171 5.36 5.63 -16.40
CA GLY A 171 4.07 6.20 -16.00
C GLY A 171 3.08 6.38 -17.16
N GLU A 172 1.84 6.74 -16.82
CA GLU A 172 0.74 7.02 -17.76
C GLU A 172 1.09 8.05 -18.85
N ARG A 173 1.95 9.02 -18.50
CA ARG A 173 2.50 10.03 -19.41
C ARG A 173 3.99 10.21 -19.13
N PRO A 174 4.79 10.51 -20.18
CA PRO A 174 6.22 10.75 -20.01
C PRO A 174 6.48 11.96 -19.10
N PRO A 175 7.60 11.98 -18.37
CA PRO A 175 8.01 13.13 -17.58
C PRO A 175 8.37 14.32 -18.48
N GLU A 176 8.02 15.54 -18.06
CA GLU A 176 8.34 16.78 -18.78
C GLU A 176 9.40 17.62 -18.05
N PHE A 177 9.42 17.55 -16.71
CA PHE A 177 10.33 18.29 -15.85
C PHE A 177 10.82 17.40 -14.69
N VAL A 178 12.03 17.66 -14.21
CA VAL A 178 12.58 17.09 -12.97
C VAL A 178 12.82 18.20 -11.95
N ILE A 179 12.44 17.97 -10.69
CA ILE A 179 12.68 18.91 -9.59
C ILE A 179 14.13 18.76 -9.13
N VAL A 180 14.95 19.78 -9.37
CA VAL A 180 16.41 19.73 -9.11
C VAL A 180 16.81 20.30 -7.75
N SER A 181 15.97 21.14 -7.15
CA SER A 181 16.16 21.65 -5.78
C SER A 181 14.84 22.09 -5.16
N ALA A 182 14.79 22.13 -3.82
CA ALA A 182 13.76 22.81 -3.06
C ALA A 182 14.37 24.08 -2.44
N VAL A 183 13.58 25.13 -2.26
CA VAL A 183 14.00 26.38 -1.60
C VAL A 183 12.83 27.05 -0.86
N ALA A 184 13.13 27.92 0.10
CA ALA A 184 12.14 28.69 0.85
C ALA A 184 11.32 29.68 -0.03
N ARG A 185 11.87 30.20 -1.14
CA ARG A 185 11.20 31.19 -2.01
C ARG A 185 11.76 31.17 -3.45
N ARG A 186 10.90 31.43 -4.44
CA ARG A 186 11.21 31.39 -5.89
C ARG A 186 12.50 32.12 -6.30
N ALA A 187 12.79 33.27 -5.68
CA ALA A 187 13.99 34.06 -5.98
C ALA A 187 15.32 33.42 -5.55
N LEU A 188 15.28 32.26 -4.88
CA LEU A 188 16.46 31.44 -4.55
C LEU A 188 16.65 30.26 -5.53
N CYS A 189 15.72 30.03 -6.45
CA CYS A 189 15.87 28.99 -7.45
C CYS A 189 17.01 29.31 -8.43
N PRO A 190 17.71 28.29 -8.96
CA PRO A 190 18.69 28.46 -10.03
C PRO A 190 18.12 29.18 -11.26
N GLY A 191 18.93 29.97 -11.96
CA GLY A 191 18.50 30.77 -13.12
C GLY A 191 18.03 29.96 -14.34
N ASN A 192 18.26 28.64 -14.34
CA ASN A 192 17.77 27.68 -15.33
C ASN A 192 16.52 26.90 -14.85
N THR A 193 15.72 27.50 -13.97
CA THR A 193 14.45 26.94 -13.52
C THR A 193 13.35 27.24 -14.54
N ASP A 194 12.83 26.20 -15.18
CA ASP A 194 11.76 26.30 -16.18
C ASP A 194 10.37 26.32 -15.53
N LEU A 195 10.22 25.72 -14.35
CA LEU A 195 8.93 25.57 -13.66
C LEU A 195 9.08 25.63 -12.13
N TYR A 196 8.13 26.28 -11.46
CA TYR A 196 8.03 26.32 -10.01
C TYR A 196 6.91 25.41 -9.52
N VAL A 197 7.26 24.37 -8.75
CA VAL A 197 6.32 23.42 -8.15
C VAL A 197 6.10 23.77 -6.67
N ARG A 198 4.88 23.58 -6.15
CA ARG A 198 4.63 23.67 -4.71
C ARG A 198 4.96 22.33 -4.05
N LEU A 199 5.88 22.34 -3.10
CA LEU A 199 6.26 21.18 -2.29
C LEU A 199 5.71 21.31 -0.86
N GLY A 200 5.81 20.24 -0.09
CA GLY A 200 5.59 20.27 1.36
C GLY A 200 6.86 20.59 2.15
N GLY A 201 6.70 20.85 3.46
CA GLY A 201 7.82 21.13 4.37
C GLY A 201 8.30 22.59 4.32
N ASP A 202 9.48 22.82 4.91
CA ASP A 202 10.05 24.16 5.13
C ASP A 202 10.63 24.81 3.85
N GLU A 203 10.79 24.04 2.77
CA GLU A 203 11.24 24.50 1.46
C GLU A 203 10.14 24.31 0.40
N PRO A 204 9.02 25.07 0.47
CA PRO A 204 7.80 24.80 -0.29
C PRO A 204 7.88 25.12 -1.79
N VAL A 205 9.04 25.55 -2.30
CA VAL A 205 9.24 25.87 -3.73
C VAL A 205 10.22 24.89 -4.36
N GLY A 206 9.69 23.96 -5.14
CA GLY A 206 10.47 23.10 -6.02
C GLY A 206 10.89 23.87 -7.27
N CYS A 207 12.19 23.92 -7.53
CA CYS A 207 12.77 24.46 -8.75
C CYS A 207 12.92 23.29 -9.74
N ALA A 208 12.11 23.28 -10.79
CA ALA A 208 12.10 22.22 -11.78
C ALA A 208 12.69 22.68 -13.12
N ARG A 209 13.43 21.78 -13.78
CA ARG A 209 14.03 21.97 -15.09
C ARG A 209 13.42 20.99 -16.07
N ARG A 210 13.24 21.40 -17.32
CA ARG A 210 12.82 20.53 -18.43
C ARG A 210 13.80 19.35 -18.59
N MET A 211 13.24 18.19 -18.94
CA MET A 211 13.98 16.96 -19.29
C MET A 211 14.20 16.85 -20.80
#